data_AF-A0A920LUT0-F1
#
_entry.id   AF-A0A920LUT0-F1
#
_cell.length_a   1.000
_cell.length_b   1.000
_cell.length_c   1.000
_cell.angle_alpha   90.00
_cell.angle_beta   90.00
_cell.angle_gamma   90.00
#
_symmetry.space_group_name_H-M   'P 1'
#
loop_
_entity.id
_entity.type
_entity.pdbx_description
1 polymer ?
#
loop_
_entity_poly.entity_id
_entity_poly.type
_entity_poly.pdbx_seq_one_letter_code
_entity_poly.pdbx_strand_id
1 'polypeptide(L)'
;MQTTISRLENGLTVASTHMPDAHSVAVGVWIKAGARDESEGLNGVAHFLEHMAFKGTRNRDAAHIAREVEDVGGFMNAHTSREETAYYINLLPEHLDLGVEILSDILTASTLPKHEIERERGVIIQEIGQSLDTPDDLVFELFNKACFGDHTLGQSILGTQQTVLPLASRN
;
A
#
# COMPACT_ATOMS: atom_id res chain seq x y z
N MET A 1 21.07 -3.76 -19.71
CA MET A 1 20.36 -3.07 -18.62
C MET A 1 21.23 -3.15 -17.38
N GLN A 2 21.70 -2.02 -16.88
CA GLN A 2 22.49 -1.94 -15.65
C GLN A 2 21.66 -1.18 -14.61
N THR A 3 21.50 -1.78 -13.43
CA THR A 3 20.84 -1.13 -12.31
C THR A 3 21.86 -0.33 -11.50
N THR A 4 21.59 0.94 -11.28
CA THR A 4 22.36 1.81 -10.39
C THR A 4 21.70 1.82 -9.02
N ILE A 5 22.49 1.58 -7.97
CA ILE A 5 22.01 1.63 -6.59
C ILE A 5 22.77 2.73 -5.87
N SER A 6 22.04 3.64 -5.24
CA SER A 6 22.57 4.71 -4.40
C SER A 6 21.87 4.71 -3.04
N ARG A 7 22.53 5.29 -2.03
CA ARG A 7 21.97 5.39 -0.68
C ARG A 7 22.04 6.83 -0.21
N LEU A 8 20.90 7.36 0.23
CA LEU A 8 20.79 8.71 0.78
C LEU A 8 21.30 8.74 2.23
N GLU A 9 21.59 9.94 2.74
CA GLU A 9 22.10 10.14 4.11
C GLU A 9 21.12 9.63 5.19
N ASN A 10 19.81 9.69 4.94
CA ASN A 10 18.78 9.14 5.82
C ASN A 10 18.67 7.61 5.76
N GLY A 11 19.49 6.94 4.95
CA GLY A 11 19.53 5.50 4.80
C GLY A 11 18.62 4.91 3.72
N LEU A 12 17.75 5.71 3.09
CA LEU A 12 16.90 5.28 1.98
C LEU A 12 17.76 4.82 0.80
N THR A 13 17.40 3.67 0.23
CA THR A 13 18.08 3.11 -0.94
C THR A 13 17.29 3.45 -2.19
N VAL A 14 17.95 4.02 -3.20
CA VAL A 14 17.36 4.33 -4.50
C VAL A 14 18.00 3.41 -5.54
N ALA A 15 17.19 2.54 -6.13
CA ALA A 15 17.58 1.67 -7.24
C ALA A 15 16.92 2.16 -8.52
N SER A 16 17.70 2.35 -9.60
CA SER A 16 17.19 2.81 -10.89
C SER A 16 17.79 2.01 -12.03
N THR A 17 16.98 1.72 -13.04
CA THR A 17 17.43 1.06 -14.28
C THR A 17 16.94 1.89 -15.45
N HIS A 18 17.86 2.47 -16.22
CA HIS A 18 17.49 3.16 -17.45
C HIS A 18 17.24 2.15 -18.58
N MET A 19 16.07 2.26 -19.18
CA MET A 19 15.66 1.50 -20.37
C MET A 19 15.51 2.48 -21.55
N PRO A 20 16.48 2.56 -22.50
CA PRO A 20 16.46 3.56 -23.58
C PRO A 20 15.24 3.46 -24.51
N ASP A 21 14.71 2.26 -24.71
CA ASP A 21 13.57 2.01 -25.59
C ASP A 21 12.22 2.16 -24.88
N ALA A 22 12.22 2.49 -23.58
CA ALA A 22 10.99 2.72 -22.82
C ALA A 22 10.51 4.16 -23.02
N HIS A 23 9.23 4.31 -23.36
CA HIS A 23 8.54 5.59 -23.50
C HIS A 23 7.66 5.94 -22.29
N SER A 24 7.87 5.22 -21.18
CA SER A 24 7.20 5.42 -19.89
C SER A 24 8.20 5.24 -18.75
N VAL A 25 7.80 5.66 -17.56
CA VAL A 25 8.55 5.47 -16.32
C VAL A 25 7.66 4.82 -15.27
N ALA A 26 8.24 3.88 -14.52
CA ALA A 26 7.65 3.31 -13.32
C ALA A 26 8.47 3.77 -12.11
N VAL A 27 7.81 4.38 -11.13
CA VAL A 27 8.43 4.82 -9.88
C VAL A 27 7.63 4.27 -8.72
N GLY A 28 8.29 3.84 -7.65
CA GLY A 28 7.62 3.29 -6.49
C GLY A 28 8.50 3.24 -5.26
N VAL A 29 7.86 2.99 -4.12
CA VAL A 29 8.49 2.83 -2.82
C VAL A 29 8.09 1.47 -2.27
N TRP A 30 9.09 0.65 -1.98
CA TRP A 30 8.95 -0.65 -1.33
C TRP A 30 9.37 -0.52 0.12
N ILE A 31 8.44 -0.79 1.02
CA ILE A 31 8.64 -0.74 2.46
C ILE A 31 8.75 -2.17 2.95
N LYS A 32 9.83 -2.48 3.67
CA LYS A 32 10.06 -3.79 4.29
C LYS A 32 9.23 -3.94 5.58
N ALA A 33 7.92 -3.78 5.44
CA ALA A 33 6.92 -3.99 6.47
C ALA A 33 5.65 -4.53 5.80
N GLY A 34 5.02 -5.53 6.39
CA GLY A 34 3.74 -6.08 5.95
C GLY A 34 2.97 -6.69 7.11
N ALA A 35 2.04 -7.60 6.81
CA ALA A 35 1.18 -8.23 7.83
C ALA A 35 1.97 -8.98 8.93
N ARG A 36 3.19 -9.47 8.63
CA ARG A 36 4.05 -10.13 9.61
C ARG A 36 4.52 -9.17 10.71
N ASP A 37 4.69 -7.90 10.38
CA ASP A 37 5.29 -6.89 11.26
C ASP A 37 4.23 -6.18 12.14
N GLU A 38 2.98 -6.64 12.09
CA GLU A 38 1.87 -6.14 12.88
C GLU A 38 1.97 -6.59 14.35
N SER A 39 1.52 -5.71 15.25
CA SER A 39 1.39 -6.05 16.67
C SER A 39 0.09 -6.79 16.96
N GLU A 40 0.06 -7.53 18.07
CA GLU A 40 -1.15 -8.20 18.54
C GLU A 40 -2.33 -7.24 18.67
N GLY A 41 -3.50 -7.65 18.16
CA GLY A 41 -4.72 -6.83 18.14
C GLY A 41 -4.76 -5.77 17.02
N LEU A 42 -3.69 -5.60 16.24
CA LEU A 42 -3.64 -4.68 15.09
C LEU A 42 -3.58 -5.42 13.75
N ASN A 43 -3.93 -6.71 13.71
CA ASN A 43 -3.87 -7.48 12.48
C ASN A 43 -4.79 -6.88 11.39
N GLY A 44 -4.24 -6.62 10.21
CA GLY A 44 -4.88 -5.93 9.08
C GLY A 44 -4.56 -4.43 8.99
N VAL A 45 -3.77 -3.86 9.92
CA VAL A 45 -3.41 -2.44 9.90
C VAL A 45 -2.52 -2.08 8.70
N ALA A 46 -1.64 -2.98 8.24
CA ALA A 46 -0.79 -2.72 7.08
C ALA A 46 -1.65 -2.54 5.81
N HIS A 47 -2.59 -3.47 5.59
CA HIS A 47 -3.56 -3.40 4.51
C HIS A 47 -4.50 -2.19 4.63
N PHE A 48 -4.93 -1.87 5.85
CA PHE A 48 -5.74 -0.67 6.10
C PHE A 48 -5.00 0.61 5.73
N LEU A 49 -3.71 0.72 6.11
CA LEU A 49 -2.89 1.89 5.77
C LEU A 49 -2.63 2.00 4.27
N GLU A 50 -2.54 0.88 3.57
CA GLU A 50 -2.47 0.85 2.10
C GLU A 50 -3.71 1.49 1.46
N HIS A 51 -4.91 1.06 1.85
CA HIS A 51 -6.17 1.69 1.41
C HIS A 51 -6.21 3.19 1.71
N MET A 52 -5.73 3.57 2.89
CA MET A 52 -5.80 4.94 3.37
C MET A 52 -4.75 5.88 2.75
N ALA A 53 -3.65 5.36 2.21
CA ALA A 53 -2.54 6.17 1.70
C ALA A 53 -3.01 7.19 0.63
N PHE A 54 -3.97 6.80 -0.21
CA PHE A 54 -4.51 7.64 -1.28
C PHE A 54 -5.73 8.46 -0.87
N LYS A 55 -6.14 8.43 0.40
CA LYS A 55 -7.41 9.05 0.85
C LYS A 55 -7.26 10.47 1.38
N GLY A 56 -6.04 10.96 1.47
CA GLY A 56 -5.77 12.35 1.77
C GLY A 56 -4.45 12.56 2.48
N THR A 57 -3.80 13.65 2.11
CA THR A 57 -2.58 14.18 2.70
C THR A 57 -2.86 15.57 3.27
N ARG A 58 -1.83 16.24 3.80
CA ARG A 58 -1.93 17.66 4.18
C ARG A 58 -2.11 18.57 2.97
N ASN A 59 -1.66 18.14 1.79
CA ASN A 59 -1.60 18.97 0.59
C ASN A 59 -2.72 18.64 -0.42
N ARG A 60 -3.23 17.40 -0.40
CA ARG A 60 -4.18 16.88 -1.40
C ARG A 60 -5.25 16.03 -0.73
N ASP A 61 -6.50 16.18 -1.15
CA ASP A 61 -7.54 15.19 -0.84
C ASP A 61 -7.49 14.01 -1.84
N ALA A 62 -8.27 12.97 -1.58
CA ALA A 62 -8.31 11.77 -2.42
C ALA A 62 -8.60 12.07 -3.90
N ALA A 63 -9.53 12.99 -4.18
CA ALA A 63 -9.93 13.34 -5.53
C ALA A 63 -8.87 14.16 -6.25
N HIS A 64 -8.11 15.01 -5.54
CA HIS A 64 -6.96 15.71 -6.10
C HIS A 64 -5.82 14.74 -6.43
N ILE A 65 -5.50 13.79 -5.53
CA ILE A 65 -4.47 12.77 -5.80
C ILE A 65 -4.82 11.99 -7.09
N ALA A 66 -6.06 11.49 -7.18
CA ALA A 66 -6.52 10.75 -8.35
C ALA A 66 -6.43 11.57 -9.65
N ARG A 67 -6.96 12.81 -9.63
CA ARG A 67 -6.98 13.68 -10.80
C ARG A 67 -5.59 14.08 -11.28
N GLU A 68 -4.66 14.42 -10.39
CA GLU A 68 -3.31 14.83 -10.82
C GLU A 68 -2.59 13.71 -11.59
N VAL A 69 -2.78 12.44 -11.19
CA VAL A 69 -2.22 11.30 -11.91
C VAL A 69 -2.98 11.00 -13.20
N GLU A 70 -4.32 11.03 -13.16
CA GLU A 70 -5.15 10.75 -14.34
C GLU A 70 -5.01 11.81 -15.44
N ASP A 71 -4.87 13.09 -15.09
CA ASP A 71 -4.73 14.22 -16.01
C ASP A 71 -3.48 14.10 -16.89
N VAL A 72 -2.45 13.39 -16.40
CA VAL A 72 -1.21 13.10 -17.14
C VAL A 72 -1.17 11.69 -17.75
N GLY A 73 -2.32 11.00 -17.77
CA GLY A 73 -2.45 9.63 -18.29
C GLY A 73 -1.74 8.58 -17.43
N GLY A 74 -1.48 8.90 -16.16
CA GLY A 74 -0.80 8.04 -15.22
C GLY A 74 -1.68 6.93 -14.66
N PHE A 75 -1.03 5.96 -14.03
CA PHE A 75 -1.67 4.90 -13.27
C PHE A 75 -0.95 4.74 -11.94
N MET A 76 -1.68 4.75 -10.84
CA MET A 76 -1.11 4.47 -9.51
C MET A 76 -1.78 3.26 -8.88
N ASN A 77 -1.02 2.53 -8.07
CA ASN A 77 -1.55 1.44 -7.29
C ASN A 77 -0.67 1.18 -6.05
N ALA A 78 -1.13 0.29 -5.18
CA ALA A 78 -0.39 -0.24 -4.08
C ALA A 78 -0.72 -1.72 -3.88
N HIS A 79 0.09 -2.40 -3.07
CA HIS A 79 -0.29 -3.69 -2.52
C HIS A 79 0.44 -3.94 -1.21
N THR A 80 -0.18 -4.75 -0.37
CA THR A 80 0.39 -5.25 0.88
C THR A 80 0.58 -6.76 0.81
N SER A 81 1.73 -7.22 1.28
CA SER A 81 2.04 -8.63 1.47
C SER A 81 2.32 -8.93 2.94
N ARG A 82 2.78 -10.14 3.23
CA ARG A 82 3.22 -10.52 4.58
C ARG A 82 4.49 -9.77 5.01
N GLU A 83 5.39 -9.41 4.10
CA GLU A 83 6.72 -8.87 4.46
C GLU A 83 7.08 -7.55 3.78
N GLU A 84 6.24 -7.07 2.86
CA GLU A 84 6.40 -5.79 2.17
C GLU A 84 5.07 -5.13 1.84
N THR A 85 5.09 -3.80 1.79
CA THR A 85 4.04 -2.95 1.21
C THR A 85 4.68 -2.08 0.15
N ALA A 86 4.08 -2.02 -1.02
CA ALA A 86 4.58 -1.24 -2.14
C ALA A 86 3.55 -0.22 -2.60
N TYR A 87 4.00 0.99 -2.90
CA TYR A 87 3.21 2.06 -3.53
C TYR A 87 3.93 2.48 -4.81
N TYR A 88 3.25 2.54 -5.94
CA TYR A 88 3.90 2.81 -7.21
C TYR A 88 3.00 3.55 -8.19
N ILE A 89 3.64 4.27 -9.11
CA ILE A 89 3.00 5.07 -10.15
C ILE A 89 3.73 4.84 -11.47
N ASN A 90 2.97 4.61 -12.53
CA ASN A 90 3.42 4.55 -13.92
C ASN A 90 2.99 5.84 -14.64
N LEU A 91 3.93 6.50 -15.30
CA LEU A 91 3.74 7.83 -15.91
C LEU A 91 4.51 7.94 -17.23
N LEU A 92 4.28 9.02 -17.96
CA LEU A 92 5.21 9.47 -19.00
C LEU A 92 6.47 10.08 -18.34
N PRO A 93 7.66 9.98 -18.98
CA PRO A 93 8.93 10.39 -18.37
C PRO A 93 8.97 11.86 -17.92
N GLU A 94 8.31 12.77 -18.65
CA GLU A 94 8.22 14.19 -18.32
C GLU A 94 7.45 14.48 -17.01
N HIS A 95 6.70 13.50 -16.48
CA HIS A 95 5.93 13.63 -15.24
C HIS A 95 6.56 12.86 -14.06
N LEU A 96 7.80 12.38 -14.17
CA LEU A 96 8.47 11.65 -13.09
C LEU A 96 8.47 12.42 -11.76
N ASP A 97 8.75 13.74 -11.81
CA ASP A 97 8.79 14.58 -10.61
C ASP A 97 7.44 14.59 -9.87
N LEU A 98 6.32 14.62 -10.60
CA LEU A 98 4.98 14.52 -10.04
C LEU A 98 4.78 13.18 -9.32
N GLY A 99 5.20 12.07 -9.95
CA GLY A 99 5.09 10.75 -9.35
C GLY A 99 5.87 10.61 -8.05
N VAL A 100 7.10 11.15 -8.01
CA VAL A 100 7.92 11.18 -6.80
C VAL A 100 7.27 12.06 -5.72
N GLU A 101 6.73 13.23 -6.09
CA GLU A 101 6.06 14.12 -5.15
C GLU A 101 4.83 13.47 -4.51
N ILE A 102 3.96 12.86 -5.31
CA ILE A 102 2.76 12.17 -4.81
C ILE A 102 3.14 11.02 -3.88
N LEU A 103 4.10 10.18 -4.26
CA LEU A 103 4.58 9.08 -3.42
C LEU A 103 5.14 9.60 -2.09
N SER A 104 5.91 10.70 -2.12
CA SER A 104 6.42 11.33 -0.90
C SER A 104 5.30 11.87 -0.01
N ASP A 105 4.28 12.50 -0.60
CA ASP A 105 3.15 13.10 0.10
C ASP A 105 2.28 12.03 0.79
N ILE A 106 1.90 10.97 0.08
CA ILE A 106 1.06 9.89 0.66
C ILE A 106 1.77 9.15 1.79
N LEU A 107 3.11 9.00 1.72
CA LEU A 107 3.88 8.27 2.72
C LEU A 107 4.23 9.09 3.97
N THR A 108 4.38 10.42 3.82
CA THR A 108 4.91 11.27 4.91
C THR A 108 3.93 12.31 5.42
N ALA A 109 2.84 12.53 4.70
CA ALA A 109 1.88 13.58 4.99
C ALA A 109 0.42 13.11 4.99
N SER A 110 0.15 11.81 5.01
CA SER A 110 -1.21 11.27 5.12
C SER A 110 -1.93 11.81 6.37
N THR A 111 -3.18 12.24 6.20
CA THR A 111 -4.00 12.82 7.28
C THR A 111 -5.02 11.86 7.87
N LEU A 112 -5.18 10.68 7.27
CA LEU A 112 -6.13 9.63 7.68
C LEU A 112 -7.53 10.19 8.04
N PRO A 113 -8.25 10.83 7.11
CA PRO A 113 -9.51 11.50 7.42
C PRO A 113 -10.53 10.51 8.02
N LYS A 114 -11.14 10.85 9.16
CA LYS A 114 -12.06 9.94 9.87
C LYS A 114 -13.21 9.41 9.01
N HIS A 115 -13.75 10.24 8.12
CA HIS A 115 -14.83 9.83 7.23
C HIS A 115 -14.35 8.82 6.18
N GLU A 116 -13.11 8.94 5.69
CA GLU A 116 -12.49 7.97 4.79
C GLU A 116 -12.15 6.67 5.53
N ILE A 117 -11.70 6.73 6.79
CA ILE A 117 -11.50 5.54 7.63
C ILE A 117 -12.80 4.72 7.72
N GLU A 118 -13.92 5.36 8.06
CA GLU A 118 -15.19 4.63 8.17
C GLU A 118 -15.69 4.09 6.83
N ARG A 119 -15.42 4.81 5.73
CA ARG A 119 -15.74 4.35 4.38
C ARG A 119 -14.92 3.13 4.00
N GLU A 120 -13.59 3.22 4.10
CA GLU A 120 -12.67 2.16 3.71
C GLU A 120 -12.78 0.94 4.63
N ARG A 121 -13.12 1.12 5.91
CA ARG A 121 -13.48 0.01 6.80
C ARG A 121 -14.59 -0.85 6.19
N GLY A 122 -15.62 -0.23 5.63
CA GLY A 122 -16.70 -0.95 4.94
C GLY A 122 -16.21 -1.75 3.74
N VAL A 123 -15.33 -1.15 2.92
CA VAL A 123 -14.72 -1.78 1.74
C VAL A 123 -13.87 -2.99 2.15
N ILE A 124 -12.99 -2.83 3.13
CA ILE A 124 -12.11 -3.90 3.61
C ILE A 124 -12.92 -5.06 4.20
N ILE A 125 -14.01 -4.79 4.92
CA ILE A 125 -14.90 -5.84 5.44
C ILE A 125 -15.56 -6.63 4.29
N GLN A 126 -15.90 -5.97 3.18
CA GLN A 126 -16.40 -6.63 1.98
C GLN A 126 -15.33 -7.49 1.31
N GLU A 127 -14.08 -7.00 1.23
CA GLU A 127 -12.95 -7.76 0.67
C GLU A 127 -12.60 -9.00 1.49
N ILE A 128 -12.63 -8.90 2.83
CA ILE A 128 -12.53 -10.08 3.71
C ILE A 128 -13.60 -11.10 3.35
N GLY A 129 -14.85 -10.66 3.17
CA GLY A 129 -15.94 -11.53 2.73
C GLY A 129 -15.68 -12.17 1.37
N GLN A 130 -15.25 -11.37 0.39
CA GLN A 130 -14.94 -11.84 -0.96
C GLN A 130 -13.81 -12.89 -0.96
N SER A 131 -12.77 -12.68 -0.14
CA SER A 131 -11.66 -13.64 0.01
C SER A 131 -12.14 -14.97 0.60
N LEU A 132 -13.04 -14.94 1.58
CA LEU A 132 -13.66 -16.15 2.15
C LEU A 132 -14.57 -16.87 1.15
N ASP A 133 -15.23 -16.13 0.27
CA ASP A 133 -16.11 -16.67 -0.79
C ASP A 133 -15.34 -17.13 -2.04
N THR A 134 -14.01 -16.91 -2.08
CA THR A 134 -13.13 -17.29 -3.21
C THR A 134 -12.22 -18.45 -2.79
N PRO A 135 -12.53 -19.71 -3.15
CA PRO A 135 -11.79 -20.89 -2.67
C PRO A 135 -10.29 -20.88 -3.00
N ASP A 136 -9.92 -20.31 -4.16
CA ASP A 136 -8.54 -20.20 -4.62
C ASP A 136 -7.70 -19.26 -3.75
N ASP A 137 -8.32 -18.25 -3.11
CA ASP A 137 -7.65 -17.38 -2.15
C ASP A 137 -7.64 -18.04 -0.76
N LEU A 138 -8.79 -18.57 -0.34
CA LEU A 138 -8.97 -19.17 0.98
C LEU A 138 -8.02 -20.34 1.23
N VAL A 139 -7.73 -21.16 0.22
CA VAL A 139 -6.82 -22.30 0.38
C VAL A 139 -5.42 -21.87 0.83
N PHE A 140 -4.91 -20.74 0.34
CA PHE A 140 -3.59 -20.22 0.74
C PHE A 140 -3.62 -19.62 2.14
N GLU A 141 -4.72 -18.97 2.54
CA GLU A 141 -4.88 -18.48 3.90
C GLU A 141 -4.93 -19.63 4.92
N LEU A 142 -5.70 -20.69 4.63
CA LEU A 142 -5.75 -21.89 5.46
C LEU A 142 -4.41 -22.62 5.51
N PHE A 143 -3.71 -22.71 4.38
CA PHE A 143 -2.38 -23.29 4.31
C PHE A 143 -1.38 -22.54 5.19
N ASN A 144 -1.32 -21.21 5.06
CA ASN A 144 -0.44 -20.38 5.90
C ASN A 144 -0.78 -20.52 7.39
N LYS A 145 -2.07 -20.51 7.75
CA LYS A 145 -2.50 -20.73 9.14
C LYS A 145 -2.09 -22.11 9.66
N ALA A 146 -2.20 -23.15 8.83
CA ALA A 146 -1.79 -24.51 9.21
C ALA A 146 -0.27 -24.64 9.38
N CYS A 147 0.52 -23.95 8.56
CA CYS A 147 1.98 -23.97 8.63
C CYS A 147 2.54 -23.16 9.81
N PHE A 148 1.97 -22.00 10.09
CA PHE A 148 2.56 -21.01 11.01
C PHE A 148 1.75 -20.81 12.31
N GLY A 149 0.57 -21.43 12.44
CA GLY A 149 -0.25 -21.38 13.65
C GLY A 149 -0.63 -19.95 14.01
N ASP A 150 -0.34 -19.54 15.25
CA ASP A 150 -0.67 -18.20 15.76
C ASP A 150 0.41 -17.14 15.47
N HIS A 151 1.52 -17.53 14.85
CA HIS A 151 2.52 -16.57 14.37
C HIS A 151 1.90 -15.63 13.32
N THR A 152 2.36 -14.37 13.26
CA THR A 152 1.80 -13.33 12.35
C THR A 152 1.87 -13.73 10.87
N LEU A 153 2.89 -14.50 10.46
CA LEU A 153 2.95 -15.12 9.12
C LEU A 153 1.74 -16.00 8.76
N GLY A 154 1.12 -16.64 9.76
CA GLY A 154 -0.08 -17.46 9.60
C GLY A 154 -1.38 -16.67 9.66
N GLN A 155 -1.32 -15.36 9.88
CA GLN A 155 -2.49 -14.49 9.90
C GLN A 155 -2.77 -13.96 8.48
N SER A 156 -4.02 -13.54 8.27
CA SER A 156 -4.44 -12.94 7.00
C SER A 156 -3.91 -11.51 6.90
N ILE A 157 -3.52 -11.14 5.68
CA ILE A 157 -3.09 -9.77 5.36
C ILE A 157 -4.23 -8.77 5.56
N LEU A 158 -5.46 -9.19 5.25
CA LEU A 158 -6.66 -8.35 5.36
C LEU A 158 -7.08 -8.11 6.82
N GLY A 159 -6.54 -8.90 7.75
CA GLY A 159 -7.01 -8.97 9.12
C GLY A 159 -8.26 -9.81 9.28
N THR A 160 -9.01 -9.52 10.35
CA THR A 160 -10.33 -10.09 10.63
C THR A 160 -11.32 -8.97 10.89
N GLN A 161 -12.62 -9.24 10.82
CA GLN A 161 -13.61 -8.22 11.19
C GLN A 161 -13.39 -7.70 12.62
N GLN A 162 -13.01 -8.58 13.55
CA GLN A 162 -12.77 -8.23 14.95
C GLN A 162 -11.57 -7.28 15.13
N THR A 163 -10.54 -7.40 14.29
CA THR A 163 -9.36 -6.53 14.38
C THR A 163 -9.51 -5.26 13.54
N VAL A 164 -10.21 -5.32 12.40
CA VAL A 164 -10.43 -4.18 11.51
C VAL A 164 -11.47 -3.20 12.05
N LEU A 165 -12.57 -3.67 12.66
CA LEU A 165 -13.62 -2.79 13.19
C LEU A 165 -13.14 -1.74 14.22
N PRO A 166 -12.24 -2.06 15.17
CA PRO A 166 -11.76 -1.09 16.15
C PRO A 166 -10.62 -0.18 15.66
N LEU A 167 -10.04 -0.39 14.47
CA LEU A 167 -8.93 0.44 13.98
C LEU A 167 -9.36 1.90 13.83
N ALA A 168 -8.58 2.83 14.36
CA ALA A 168 -8.86 4.25 14.27
C ALA A 168 -7.56 5.07 14.28
N SER A 169 -7.59 6.27 13.68
CA SER A 169 -6.50 7.23 13.81
C SER A 169 -6.34 7.68 15.26
N ARG A 170 -5.13 7.63 15.80
CA ARG A 170 -4.81 8.29 17.07
C ARG A 170 -4.63 9.78 16.77
N ASN A 171 -5.46 10.64 17.38
CA ASN A 171 -5.27 12.10 17.29
C ASN A 171 -4.02 12.51 18.08
#